data_AF-A0A392SDB1-F1
#
_entry.id   AF-A0A392SDB1-F1
#
_cell.length_a   1.000
_cell.length_b   1.000
_cell.length_c   1.000
_cell.angle_alpha   90.00
_cell.angle_beta   90.00
_cell.angle_gamma   90.00
#
_symmetry.space_group_name_H-M   'P 1'
#
loop_
_entity.id
_entity.type
_entity.pdbx_description
1 polymer ?
#
loop_
_entity_poly.entity_id
_entity_poly.type
_entity_poly.pdbx_seq_one_letter_code
_entity_poly.pdbx_strand_id
1 'polypeptide(L)' 'MSPLPWCVIGDFNDLLSQDDKRGLNPHLNWLCAGFRSAVNDCDLTDIQLEGYSYTWIKSR' A
#
# COMPACT_ATOMS: atom_id res chain seq x y z
N MET A 1 25.38 9.26 2.38
CA MET A 1 24.04 8.69 2.63
C MET A 1 23.96 8.28 4.08
N SER A 2 22.79 8.40 4.71
CA SER A 2 22.58 7.91 6.08
C SER A 2 22.76 6.38 6.12
N PRO A 3 23.45 5.81 7.12
CA PRO A 3 23.57 4.36 7.28
C PRO A 3 22.35 3.73 7.97
N LEU A 4 21.38 4.54 8.41
CA LEU A 4 20.17 4.07 9.09
C LEU A 4 19.10 3.63 8.08
N PRO A 5 18.28 2.63 8.42
CA PRO A 5 17.11 2.29 7.60
C PRO A 5 16.18 3.50 7.51
N TRP A 6 15.49 3.60 6.38
CA TRP A 6 14.54 4.65 6.07
C TRP A 6 13.17 4.02 5.85
N CYS A 7 12.12 4.78 6.16
CA CYS A 7 10.74 4.37 5.95
C CYS A 7 10.02 5.49 5.21
N VAL A 8 9.15 5.10 4.27
CA VAL A 8 8.27 6.02 3.54
C VAL A 8 6.86 5.79 4.04
N ILE A 9 6.24 6.84 4.59
CA ILE A 9 4.89 6.77 5.16
C ILE A 9 4.09 7.94 4.58
N GLY A 10 2.89 7.66 4.10
CA GLY A 10 2.00 8.67 3.55
C GLY A 10 0.69 8.07 3.10
N ASP A 11 -0.18 8.92 2.55
CA ASP A 11 -1.38 8.48 1.83
C ASP A 11 -1.04 8.25 0.35
N PHE A 12 -0.88 6.99 -0.02
CA PHE A 12 -0.53 6.60 -1.40
C PHE A 12 -1.73 6.58 -2.35
N ASN A 13 -2.96 6.53 -1.85
CA ASN A 13 -4.17 6.32 -2.65
C ASN A 13 -4.15 5.07 -3.57
N ASP A 14 -3.28 4.10 -3.28
CA ASP A 14 -3.13 2.85 -4.03
C ASP A 14 -2.92 1.65 -3.07
N LEU A 15 -2.98 0.43 -3.62
CA LEU A 15 -2.98 -0.81 -2.84
C LEU A 15 -1.97 -1.81 -3.41
N LEU A 16 -1.32 -2.60 -2.54
CA LEU A 16 -0.38 -3.65 -2.99
C LEU A 16 -1.11 -4.94 -3.39
N SER A 17 -2.25 -5.22 -2.76
CA SER A 17 -3.13 -6.35 -3.07
C SER A 17 -4.61 -5.93 -3.15
N GLN A 18 -5.42 -6.74 -3.83
CA GLN A 18 -6.88 -6.63 -3.73
C GLN A 18 -7.36 -6.94 -2.31
N ASP A 19 -6.61 -7.73 -1.55
CA ASP A 19 -6.93 -8.12 -0.18
C ASP A 19 -6.85 -6.93 0.81
N ASP A 20 -6.11 -5.89 0.45
CA ASP A 20 -5.98 -4.65 1.24
C ASP A 20 -7.26 -3.79 1.22
N LYS A 21 -8.25 -4.19 0.40
CA LYS A 21 -9.53 -3.51 0.27
C LYS A 21 -10.70 -4.44 0.49
N ARG A 22 -11.62 -4.00 1.34
CA ARG A 22 -12.93 -4.60 1.48
C ARG A 22 -13.99 -3.74 0.80
N GLY A 23 -14.75 -4.32 -0.12
CA GLY A 23 -15.87 -3.65 -0.80
C GLY A 23 -16.37 -4.40 -2.02
N LEU A 24 -17.47 -3.91 -2.61
CA LEU A 24 -18.08 -4.53 -3.80
C LEU A 24 -17.23 -4.37 -5.06
N ASN A 25 -16.64 -3.20 -5.23
CA ASN A 25 -15.85 -2.89 -6.42
C ASN A 25 -14.39 -3.23 -6.13
N PRO A 26 -13.72 -4.08 -6.92
CA PRO A 26 -12.27 -4.28 -6.79
C PRO A 26 -11.53 -2.98 -7.11
N HIS A 27 -10.30 -2.86 -6.64
CA HIS A 27 -9.40 -1.83 -7.15
C HIS A 27 -8.97 -2.19 -8.57
N LEU A 28 -8.50 -1.23 -9.37
CA LEU A 28 -8.06 -1.56 -10.72
C LEU A 28 -6.73 -2.31 -10.64
N ASN A 29 -6.67 -3.53 -11.22
CA ASN A 29 -5.48 -4.39 -11.13
C ASN A 29 -4.19 -3.72 -11.64
N TRP A 30 -4.30 -2.85 -12.65
CA TRP A 30 -3.15 -2.15 -13.20
C TRP A 30 -2.60 -1.06 -12.25
N LEU A 31 -3.43 -0.50 -11.38
CA LEU A 31 -2.98 0.40 -10.31
C LEU A 31 -2.17 -0.38 -9.27
N CYS A 32 -2.71 -1.51 -8.77
CA CYS A 32 -1.94 -2.40 -7.89
C CYS A 32 -0.62 -2.86 -8.49
N ALA A 33 -0.62 -3.22 -9.78
CA ALA A 33 0.58 -3.67 -10.48
C ALA A 33 1.61 -2.54 -10.62
N GLY A 34 1.16 -1.32 -10.98
CA GLY A 34 2.03 -0.16 -11.07
C GLY A 34 2.64 0.21 -9.72
N PHE A 35 1.83 0.22 -8.66
CA PHE A 35 2.33 0.51 -7.32
C PHE A 35 3.32 -0.55 -6.83
N ARG A 36 3.03 -1.84 -7.06
CA ARG A 36 3.96 -2.94 -6.74
C ARG A 36 5.27 -2.84 -7.52
N SER A 37 5.24 -2.44 -8.79
CA SER A 37 6.46 -2.17 -9.56
C SER A 37 7.28 -1.08 -8.91
N ALA A 38 6.66 0.05 -8.55
CA ALA A 38 7.37 1.16 -7.91
C ALA A 38 8.00 0.75 -6.56
N VAL A 39 7.31 -0.07 -5.76
CA VAL A 39 7.85 -0.62 -4.51
C VAL A 39 9.07 -1.52 -4.77
N ASN A 40 8.96 -2.42 -5.75
CA ASN A 40 10.05 -3.32 -6.13
C ASN A 40 11.25 -2.57 -6.72
N ASP A 41 11.01 -1.58 -7.59
CA ASP A 41 12.06 -0.76 -8.23
C ASP A 41 12.85 0.06 -7.21
N CYS A 42 12.27 0.30 -6.02
CA CYS A 42 12.90 1.02 -4.91
C CYS A 42 13.46 0.09 -3.81
N ASP A 43 13.43 -1.24 -4.00
CA ASP A 43 13.79 -2.25 -2.99
C ASP A 43 13.05 -2.04 -1.65
N LEU A 44 11.82 -1.54 -1.71
CA LEU A 44 10.99 -1.30 -0.53
C LEU A 44 10.26 -2.58 -0.12
N THR A 45 9.99 -2.70 1.17
CA THR A 45 9.19 -3.80 1.74
C THR A 45 8.02 -3.19 2.50
N ASP A 46 6.86 -3.83 2.37
CA ASP A 46 5.66 -3.42 3.09
C ASP A 46 5.77 -3.70 4.60
N ILE A 47 5.22 -2.79 5.39
CA ILE A 47 5.18 -2.90 6.85
C ILE A 47 3.78 -3.33 7.24
N GLN A 48 3.64 -4.52 7.80
CA GLN A 48 2.34 -5.03 8.23
C GLN A 48 1.72 -4.15 9.32
N LEU A 49 0.42 -3.87 9.16
CA LEU A 49 -0.37 -3.15 10.14
C LEU A 49 -0.78 -4.09 11.28
N GLU A 50 -0.49 -3.69 12.51
CA GLU A 50 -0.99 -4.38 13.70
C GLU A 50 -2.32 -3.76 14.17
N GLY A 51 -3.27 -4.61 14.56
CA GLY A 51 -4.60 -4.19 15.02
C GLY A 51 -5.60 -4.02 13.88
N TYR A 52 -5.96 -2.78 13.54
CA TYR A 52 -6.97 -2.51 12.51
C TYR A 52 -6.32 -2.42 11.13
N SER A 53 -6.70 -3.31 10.21
CA SER A 53 -6.02 -3.51 8.92
C SER A 53 -6.35 -2.48 7.83
N TYR A 54 -7.15 -1.45 8.11
CA TYR A 54 -7.58 -0.47 7.10
C TYR A 54 -7.30 0.97 7.55
N THR A 55 -6.72 1.77 6.67
CA THR A 55 -6.39 3.18 6.97
C THR A 55 -7.46 4.17 6.51
N TRP A 56 -8.44 3.73 5.72
CA TRP A 56 -9.49 4.58 5.16
C TRP A 56 -10.84 3.87 5.00
N ILE A 57 -11.93 4.64 5.09
CA ILE A 57 -13.32 4.16 4.92
C ILE A 57 -14.09 5.15 4.02
N LYS A 58 -14.76 4.65 2.98
CA LYS A 58 -15.60 5.47 2.10
C LYS A 58 -16.95 5.79 2.75
N SER A 59 -17.09 6.99 3.29
CA SER A 59 -18.29 7.48 3.99
C SER A 59 -18.68 6.62 5.21
N ARG A 60 -19.27 7.24 6.22
CA ARG A 60 -20.00 6.52 7.26
C ARG A 60 -21.48 6.49 6.92
#